data_AF-A0A968T293-F1
#
_entry.id   AF-A0A968T293-F1
#
_cell.length_a   1.000
_cell.length_b   1.000
_cell.length_c   1.000
_cell.angle_alpha   90.00
_cell.angle_beta   90.00
_cell.angle_gamma   90.00
#
_symmetry.space_group_name_H-M   'P 1'
#
loop_
_entity.id
_entity.type
_entity.pdbx_description
1 polymer ?
#
loop_
_entity_poly.entity_id
_entity_poly.type
_entity_poly.pdbx_seq_one_letter_code
_entity_poly.pdbx_strand_id
1 'polypeptide(L)'
;MGSSLDSTGEMLIDEKARKQYQKKILDLQSEMEEAEQYSDFARSEKLQEEYDKLVNHLSRSLNLKGSARKTGGPVEKARSAVTWRIRNAIARIEQYHPLLGAHLSNAIKTGTTCSYKPDKEIYWITS
;
A
#
# COMPACT_ATOMS: atom_id res chain seq x y z
N MET A 1 -6.34 13.72 41.20
CA MET A 1 -4.89 13.45 41.10
C MET A 1 -4.74 12.31 40.08
N GLY A 2 -4.76 12.50 38.76
CA GLY A 2 -4.07 13.49 37.96
C GLY A 2 -2.94 12.81 37.17
N SER A 3 -3.22 11.73 36.41
CA SER A 3 -2.28 11.15 35.44
C SER A 3 -2.63 11.67 34.04
N SER A 4 -1.94 12.71 33.60
CA SER A 4 -2.14 13.28 32.25
C SER A 4 -0.82 13.64 31.56
N LEU A 5 0.26 12.92 31.86
CA LEU A 5 1.57 13.25 31.27
C LEU A 5 2.19 12.19 30.34
N ASP A 6 1.68 10.95 30.27
CA ASP A 6 2.32 9.93 29.41
C ASP A 6 1.64 9.68 28.05
N SER A 7 0.47 10.26 27.80
CA SER A 7 -0.21 10.02 26.52
C SER A 7 0.56 10.62 25.33
N THR A 8 1.11 11.83 25.46
CA THR A 8 1.83 12.51 24.38
C THR A 8 3.16 11.82 24.03
N GLY A 9 3.86 11.27 25.03
CA GLY A 9 5.10 10.50 24.83
C GLY A 9 4.86 9.18 24.12
N GLU A 10 3.83 8.42 24.53
CA GLU A 10 3.40 7.21 23.84
C GLU A 10 2.89 7.49 22.42
N MET A 11 2.12 8.57 22.20
CA MET A 11 1.66 8.95 20.85
C MET A 11 2.82 9.34 19.91
N LEU A 12 3.86 10.03 20.43
CA LEU A 12 5.03 10.40 19.65
C LEU A 12 5.94 9.19 19.34
N ILE A 13 6.03 8.23 20.26
CA ILE A 13 6.72 6.95 20.02
C ILE A 13 5.93 6.12 19.01
N ASP A 14 4.60 6.07 19.11
CA ASP A 14 3.70 5.43 18.14
C ASP A 14 3.88 6.03 16.73
N GLU A 15 4.02 7.35 16.58
CA GLU A 15 4.25 7.98 15.28
C GLU A 15 5.63 7.66 14.69
N LYS A 16 6.68 7.65 15.53
CA LYS A 16 8.02 7.23 15.09
C LYS A 16 8.05 5.76 14.69
N ALA A 17 7.43 4.90 15.48
CA ALA A 17 7.28 3.47 15.17
C ALA A 17 6.50 3.29 13.86
N ARG A 18 5.38 4.01 13.68
CA ARG A 18 4.60 3.99 12.44
C ARG A 18 5.42 4.42 11.22
N LYS A 19 6.24 5.47 11.33
CA LYS A 19 7.14 5.90 10.25
C LYS A 19 8.21 4.84 9.94
N GLN A 20 8.77 4.19 10.95
CA GLN A 20 9.73 3.09 10.76
C GLN A 20 9.09 1.89 10.07
N TYR A 21 7.87 1.53 10.46
CA TYR A 21 7.12 0.45 9.81
C TYR A 21 6.71 0.80 8.38
N GLN A 22 6.31 2.05 8.13
CA GLN A 22 6.02 2.53 6.78
C GLN A 22 7.27 2.50 5.88
N LYS A 23 8.42 2.86 6.44
CA LYS A 23 9.70 2.75 5.73
C LYS A 23 10.05 1.29 5.39
N LYS A 24 9.94 0.37 6.35
CA LYS A 24 10.14 -1.07 6.10
C LYS A 24 9.20 -1.64 5.04
N ILE A 25 7.95 -1.18 5.01
CA ILE A 25 6.98 -1.56 3.98
C ILE A 25 7.44 -1.10 2.60
N LEU A 26 7.92 0.14 2.49
CA LEU A 26 8.47 0.67 1.24
C LEU A 26 9.73 -0.08 0.81
N ASP A 27 10.62 -0.41 1.75
CA ASP A 27 11.85 -1.17 1.47
C ASP A 27 11.50 -2.58 0.93
N LEU A 28 10.58 -3.31 1.58
CA LEU A 28 10.11 -4.62 1.11
C LEU A 28 9.46 -4.55 -0.28
N GLN A 29 8.68 -3.49 -0.53
CA GLN A 29 8.08 -3.26 -1.84
C GLN A 29 9.13 -3.01 -2.93
N SER A 30 10.20 -2.26 -2.62
CA SER A 30 11.33 -2.05 -3.53
C SER A 30 12.05 -3.37 -3.83
N GLU A 31 12.31 -4.18 -2.80
CA GLU A 31 12.98 -5.48 -2.97
C GLU A 31 12.13 -6.45 -3.82
N MET A 32 10.81 -6.42 -3.68
CA MET A 32 9.90 -7.21 -4.51
C MET A 32 9.96 -6.79 -5.97
N GLU A 33 10.05 -5.49 -6.23
CA GLU A 33 10.14 -4.95 -7.59
C GLU A 33 11.48 -5.30 -8.24
N GLU A 34 12.57 -5.25 -7.48
CA GLU A 34 13.88 -5.75 -7.92
C GLU A 34 13.80 -7.24 -8.25
N ALA A 35 13.21 -8.06 -7.37
CA ALA A 35 13.06 -9.50 -7.60
C ALA A 35 12.24 -9.81 -8.87
N GLU A 36 11.18 -9.04 -9.14
CA GLU A 36 10.39 -9.18 -10.37
C GLU A 36 11.14 -8.76 -11.62
N GLN A 37 11.98 -7.72 -11.55
CA GLN A 37 12.83 -7.33 -12.68
C GLN A 37 13.84 -8.44 -13.02
N TYR A 38 14.37 -9.13 -12.02
CA TYR A 38 15.27 -10.28 -12.22
C TYR A 38 14.53 -11.60 -12.51
N SER A 39 13.19 -11.58 -12.66
CA SER A 39 12.35 -12.78 -12.84
C SER A 39 12.51 -13.84 -11.73
N ASP A 40 12.90 -13.43 -10.54
CA ASP A 40 13.09 -14.29 -9.37
C ASP A 40 11.78 -14.39 -8.57
N PHE A 41 10.84 -15.17 -9.10
CA PHE A 41 9.51 -15.36 -8.51
C PHE A 41 9.57 -15.99 -7.10
N ALA A 42 10.54 -16.86 -6.83
CA ALA A 42 10.72 -17.49 -5.52
C ALA A 42 11.14 -16.48 -4.44
N ARG A 43 11.95 -15.49 -4.83
CA ARG A 43 12.33 -14.39 -3.94
C ARG A 43 11.18 -13.38 -3.76
N SER A 44 10.43 -13.09 -4.82
CA SER A 44 9.24 -12.24 -4.72
C SER A 44 8.17 -12.82 -3.80
N GLU A 45 7.97 -14.14 -3.79
CA GLU A 45 6.99 -14.81 -2.92
C GLU A 45 7.38 -14.68 -1.44
N LYS A 46 8.66 -14.90 -1.11
CA LYS A 46 9.17 -14.74 0.27
C LYS A 46 9.01 -13.31 0.77
N LEU A 47 9.32 -12.32 -0.07
CA LEU A 47 9.15 -10.91 0.28
C LEU A 47 7.67 -10.53 0.46
N GLN A 48 6.77 -11.11 -0.35
CA GLN A 48 5.33 -10.97 -0.16
C GLN A 48 4.86 -11.54 1.19
N GLU A 49 5.37 -12.70 1.61
CA GLU A 49 5.05 -13.25 2.93
C GLU A 49 5.55 -12.37 4.08
N GLU A 50 6.74 -11.78 3.95
CA GLU A 50 7.27 -10.86 4.96
C GLU A 50 6.45 -9.58 5.04
N TYR A 51 6.09 -9.01 3.88
CA TYR A 51 5.17 -7.89 3.79
C TYR A 51 3.84 -8.21 4.48
N ASP A 52 3.27 -9.37 4.19
CA ASP A 52 2.01 -9.80 4.79
C ASP A 52 2.11 -9.98 6.30
N LYS A 53 3.20 -10.59 6.81
CA LYS A 53 3.45 -10.70 8.26
C LYS A 53 3.52 -9.34 8.94
N LEU A 54 4.17 -8.38 8.30
CA LEU A 54 4.38 -7.03 8.82
C LEU A 54 3.07 -6.22 8.83
N VAL A 55 2.28 -6.29 7.75
CA VAL A 55 0.94 -5.70 7.68
C VAL A 55 -0.01 -6.34 8.69
N ASN A 56 0.03 -7.66 8.85
CA ASN A 56 -0.74 -8.37 9.88
C ASN A 56 -0.41 -7.87 11.28
N HIS A 57 0.87 -7.80 11.61
CA HIS A 57 1.34 -7.35 12.91
C HIS A 57 0.88 -5.92 13.20
N LEU A 58 0.97 -5.03 12.21
CA LEU A 58 0.50 -3.65 12.31
C LEU A 58 -1.01 -3.54 12.46
N SER A 59 -1.77 -4.32 11.70
CA SER A 59 -3.22 -4.32 11.84
C SER A 59 -3.63 -4.75 13.25
N ARG A 60 -2.92 -5.72 13.84
CA ARG A 60 -3.19 -6.21 15.19
C ARG A 60 -2.79 -5.21 16.28
N SER A 61 -1.68 -4.48 16.11
CA SER A 61 -1.23 -3.48 17.08
C SER A 61 -2.05 -2.18 17.02
N LEU A 62 -2.46 -1.73 15.84
CA LEU A 62 -3.29 -0.54 15.66
C LEU A 62 -4.73 -0.74 16.15
N ASN A 63 -5.22 -1.99 16.22
CA ASN A 63 -6.52 -2.32 16.80
C ASN A 63 -6.62 -2.10 18.33
N LEU A 64 -5.51 -1.85 19.04
CA LEU A 64 -5.51 -1.58 20.49
C LEU A 64 -5.90 -0.14 20.85
N LYS A 65 -5.87 0.82 19.91
CA LYS A 65 -6.15 2.24 20.17
C LYS A 65 -7.49 2.71 19.59
N GLY A 66 -8.53 1.90 19.81
CA GLY A 66 -9.93 2.36 19.71
C GLY A 66 -10.44 2.66 18.30
N SER A 67 -10.64 1.63 17.48
CA SER A 67 -11.81 1.53 16.59
C SER A 67 -11.80 0.17 15.91
N ALA A 68 -12.46 -0.80 16.52
CA ALA A 68 -12.79 -2.06 15.86
C ALA A 68 -13.72 -1.80 14.67
N ARG A 69 -13.17 -1.64 13.47
CA ARG A 69 -13.97 -1.72 12.25
C ARG A 69 -13.26 -2.57 11.21
N LYS A 70 -13.30 -3.91 11.37
CA LYS A 70 -13.05 -4.93 10.33
C LYS A 70 -11.90 -4.64 9.33
N THR A 71 -10.81 -3.99 9.74
CA THR A 71 -9.76 -3.49 8.82
C THR A 71 -8.53 -4.40 8.68
N GLY A 72 -8.49 -5.53 9.39
CA GLY A 72 -7.37 -6.50 9.33
C GLY A 72 -7.71 -7.81 8.60
N GLY A 73 -8.85 -7.87 7.92
CA GLY A 73 -9.30 -9.08 7.22
C GLY A 73 -8.51 -9.34 5.93
N PRO A 74 -8.62 -10.55 5.35
CA PRO A 74 -8.03 -10.88 4.04
C PRO A 74 -8.41 -9.87 2.93
N VAL A 75 -9.57 -9.23 3.03
CA VAL A 75 -10.03 -8.18 2.11
C VAL A 75 -9.14 -6.93 2.13
N GLU A 76 -8.72 -6.44 3.31
CA GLU A 76 -7.87 -5.25 3.40
C GLU A 76 -6.42 -5.53 2.98
N LYS A 77 -5.96 -6.78 3.17
CA LYS A 77 -4.69 -7.25 2.62
C LYS A 77 -4.73 -7.28 1.10
N ALA A 78 -5.74 -7.92 0.54
CA ALA A 78 -5.97 -7.96 -0.91
C ALA A 78 -6.08 -6.53 -1.47
N ARG A 79 -6.82 -5.65 -0.80
CA ARG A 79 -6.96 -4.23 -1.20
C ARG A 79 -5.61 -3.53 -1.22
N SER A 80 -4.79 -3.69 -0.19
CA SER A 80 -3.48 -3.05 -0.07
C SER A 80 -2.49 -3.59 -1.12
N ALA A 81 -2.44 -4.90 -1.29
CA ALA A 81 -1.62 -5.55 -2.31
C ALA A 81 -2.03 -5.11 -3.72
N VAL A 82 -3.32 -5.16 -4.06
CA VAL A 82 -3.85 -4.71 -5.36
C VAL A 82 -3.56 -3.22 -5.58
N THR A 83 -3.76 -2.39 -4.55
CA THR A 83 -3.46 -0.95 -4.64
C THR A 83 -2.00 -0.69 -4.96
N TRP A 84 -1.10 -1.39 -4.29
CA TRP A 84 0.34 -1.28 -4.53
C TRP A 84 0.71 -1.74 -5.93
N ARG A 85 0.23 -2.92 -6.36
CA ARG A 85 0.46 -3.47 -7.71
C ARG A 85 0.01 -2.52 -8.81
N ILE A 86 -1.19 -1.95 -8.68
CA ILE A 86 -1.73 -0.99 -9.65
C ILE A 86 -0.84 0.25 -9.71
N ARG A 87 -0.46 0.82 -8.56
CA ARG A 87 0.41 2.00 -8.52
C ARG A 87 1.77 1.75 -9.14
N ASN A 88 2.39 0.59 -8.86
CA ASN A 88 3.66 0.23 -9.48
C ASN A 88 3.55 0.03 -10.99
N ALA A 89 2.49 -0.64 -11.46
CA ALA A 89 2.25 -0.77 -12.89
C ALA A 89 2.11 0.60 -13.58
N ILE A 90 1.38 1.53 -12.96
CA ILE A 90 1.24 2.91 -13.47
C ILE A 90 2.60 3.63 -13.48
N ALA A 91 3.39 3.53 -12.40
CA ALA A 91 4.72 4.15 -12.33
C ALA A 91 5.67 3.60 -13.41
N ARG A 92 5.62 2.30 -13.69
CA ARG A 92 6.38 1.68 -14.79
C ARG A 92 5.92 2.19 -16.16
N ILE A 93 4.61 2.33 -16.38
CA ILE A 93 4.06 2.89 -17.62
C ILE A 93 4.49 4.35 -17.78
N GLU A 94 4.49 5.14 -16.70
CA GLU A 94 4.86 6.55 -16.69
C GLU A 94 6.30 6.78 -17.17
N GLN A 95 7.22 5.86 -16.88
CA GLN A 95 8.62 5.93 -17.36
C GLN A 95 8.74 5.94 -18.89
N TYR A 96 7.87 5.22 -19.59
CA TYR A 96 7.89 5.13 -21.07
C TYR A 96 6.86 6.07 -21.72
N HIS A 97 5.73 6.29 -21.04
CA HIS A 97 4.62 7.12 -21.51
C HIS A 97 4.08 8.01 -20.37
N PRO A 98 4.71 9.17 -20.12
CA PRO A 98 4.35 10.05 -19.01
C PRO A 98 2.88 10.51 -19.02
N LEU A 99 2.36 10.84 -20.21
CA LEU A 99 0.96 11.26 -20.36
C LEU A 99 -0.03 10.12 -20.03
N LEU A 100 0.31 8.88 -20.40
CA LEU A 100 -0.52 7.72 -20.11
C LEU A 100 -0.44 7.35 -18.62
N GLY A 101 0.74 7.44 -18.01
CA GLY A 101 0.94 7.25 -16.58
C GLY A 101 0.11 8.26 -15.76
N ALA A 102 0.23 9.55 -16.07
CA ALA A 102 -0.56 10.60 -15.42
C ALA A 102 -2.07 10.38 -15.59
N HIS A 103 -2.50 9.96 -16.78
CA HIS A 103 -3.90 9.63 -17.05
C HIS A 103 -4.40 8.49 -16.17
N LEU A 104 -3.69 7.37 -16.15
CA LEU A 104 -4.06 6.19 -15.36
C LEU A 104 -4.02 6.48 -13.85
N SER A 105 -3.04 7.24 -13.39
CA SER A 105 -2.92 7.68 -11.99
C SER A 105 -4.14 8.50 -11.55
N ASN A 106 -4.61 9.43 -12.40
CA ASN A 106 -5.78 10.25 -12.11
C ASN A 106 -7.09 9.47 -12.23
N ALA A 107 -7.20 8.62 -13.25
CA ALA A 107 -8.43 7.92 -13.59
C ALA A 107 -8.70 6.68 -12.72
N ILE A 108 -7.67 5.95 -12.28
CA ILE A 108 -7.85 4.73 -11.49
C ILE A 108 -8.01 5.08 -10.01
N LYS A 109 -9.17 4.75 -9.44
CA LYS A 109 -9.43 4.88 -8.00
C LYS A 109 -9.36 3.51 -7.33
N THR A 110 -8.40 3.36 -6.42
CA THR A 110 -8.19 2.16 -5.60
C THR A 110 -8.87 2.33 -4.23
N GLY A 111 -10.11 1.85 -4.13
CA GLY A 111 -10.87 1.76 -2.86
C GLY A 111 -11.10 0.31 -2.47
N THR A 112 -12.19 0.03 -1.73
CA THR A 112 -12.71 -1.35 -1.54
C THR A 112 -13.04 -2.02 -2.88
N THR A 113 -13.40 -1.22 -3.87
CA THR A 113 -13.57 -1.62 -5.27
C THR A 113 -12.66 -0.76 -6.15
N CYS A 114 -12.00 -1.37 -7.13
CA CYS A 114 -11.24 -0.65 -8.14
C CYS A 114 -12.21 -0.08 -9.19
N SER A 115 -12.05 1.19 -9.54
CA SER A 115 -12.87 1.82 -10.59
C SER A 115 -12.02 2.70 -11.48
N TYR A 116 -12.40 2.79 -12.75
CA TYR A 116 -11.81 3.69 -13.73
C TYR A 116 -12.77 4.85 -13.98
N LYS A 117 -12.39 6.04 -13.55
CA LYS A 117 -13.15 7.29 -13.64
C LYS A 117 -12.22 8.42 -14.13
N PRO A 118 -12.01 8.54 -15.45
CA PRO A 118 -11.19 9.60 -16.01
C PRO A 118 -11.89 10.97 -15.86
N ASP A 119 -11.10 12.04 -15.68
CA ASP A 119 -11.63 13.42 -15.59
C ASP A 119 -12.23 13.91 -16.92
N LYS A 120 -11.85 13.27 -18.03
CA LYS A 120 -12.35 13.56 -19.38
C LYS A 120 -12.95 12.29 -19.96
N GLU A 121 -14.02 12.45 -20.74
CA GLU A 121 -14.64 11.35 -21.46
C GLU A 121 -13.67 10.83 -22.54
N ILE A 122 -13.45 9.52 -22.57
CA ILE A 122 -12.50 8.87 -23.47
C ILE A 122 -13.23 7.82 -24.28
N TYR A 123 -13.14 7.94 -25.60
CA TYR A 123 -13.60 6.93 -26.55
C TYR A 123 -12.44 6.00 -26.88
N TRP A 124 -12.56 4.75 -26.44
CA TRP A 124 -11.62 3.70 -26.79
C TRP A 124 -12.00 3.10 -28.13
N ILE A 125 -11.05 3.06 -29.06
CA ILE A 125 -11.19 2.34 -30.32
C ILE A 125 -10.32 1.09 -30.20
N THR A 126 -10.95 -0.08 -30.21
CA THR A 126 -10.23 -1.35 -30.33
C THR A 126 -10.05 -1.65 -31.80
N SER A 127 -8.80 -1.77 -32.24
CA SER A 127 -8.44 -2.24 -33.59
C SER A 127 -8.46 -3.76 -33.67
#